data_AF-A0A8J7BL04-F1
#
_entry.id   AF-A0A8J7BL04-F1
#
_cell.length_a   1.000
_cell.length_b   1.000
_cell.length_c   1.000
_cell.angle_alpha   90.00
_cell.angle_beta   90.00
_cell.angle_gamma   90.00
#
_symmetry.space_group_name_H-M   'P 1'
#
loop_
_entity.id
_entity.type
_entity.pdbx_description
1 polymer ?
#
loop_
_entity_poly.entity_id
_entity_poly.type
_entity_poly.pdbx_seq_one_letter_code
_entity_poly.pdbx_strand_id
1 'polypeptide(L)'
;MKQRPQFFQLVPWPWRLAPWMVRLIALVLGCSLNWAICPDSALATTWYPVAETAQGQQQFVDIDSIKPLDWGHVRVGSYYIDRRSGQPQRTDYLTEYDCDRRRFRDVEFDGPVGSDRWMPVDPDPLNSAAMEYACAMIGQKKPAGVGS
;
A
#
# COMPACT_ATOMS: atom_id res chain seq x y z
N MET A 1 -61.88 8.36 32.28
CA MET A 1 -62.67 7.53 31.35
C MET A 1 -62.75 8.24 30.00
N LYS A 2 -62.16 7.66 28.95
CA LYS A 2 -62.42 8.00 27.53
C LYS A 2 -61.93 6.83 26.67
N GLN A 3 -62.87 5.95 26.31
CA GLN A 3 -62.67 4.89 25.31
C GLN A 3 -62.40 5.53 23.94
N ARG A 4 -61.43 5.00 23.19
CA ARG A 4 -61.40 5.10 21.73
C ARG A 4 -61.50 3.69 21.15
N PRO A 5 -62.40 3.44 20.18
CA PRO A 5 -62.61 2.12 19.63
C PRO A 5 -61.56 1.79 18.57
N GLN A 6 -61.26 0.50 18.48
CA GLN A 6 -60.48 -0.13 17.42
C GLN A 6 -61.24 0.02 16.08
N PHE A 7 -60.51 0.37 15.03
CA PHE A 7 -60.97 0.14 13.66
C PHE A 7 -59.81 -0.45 12.86
N PHE A 8 -59.80 -1.78 12.80
CA PHE A 8 -59.10 -2.56 11.80
C PHE A 8 -59.78 -2.31 10.45
N GLN A 9 -59.07 -1.79 9.46
CA GLN A 9 -59.43 -2.01 8.06
C GLN A 9 -58.22 -2.52 7.28
N LEU A 10 -58.50 -3.59 6.56
CA LEU A 10 -57.60 -4.46 5.84
C LEU A 10 -56.95 -3.73 4.66
N VAL A 11 -55.62 -3.77 4.60
CA VAL A 11 -54.84 -3.38 3.42
C VAL A 11 -54.80 -4.59 2.47
N PRO A 12 -55.18 -4.48 1.19
CA PRO A 12 -54.97 -5.56 0.24
C PRO A 12 -53.49 -5.61 -0.15
N TRP A 13 -52.86 -6.71 0.23
CA TRP A 13 -51.44 -7.04 0.06
C TRP A 13 -51.19 -7.58 -1.36
N PRO A 14 -50.44 -6.91 -2.26
CA PRO A 14 -50.17 -7.45 -3.59
C PRO A 14 -48.76 -8.07 -3.59
N TRP A 15 -48.61 -9.28 -3.07
CA TRP A 15 -47.34 -10.01 -3.20
C TRP A 15 -47.58 -11.43 -3.68
N ARG A 16 -47.82 -11.57 -4.98
CA ARG A 16 -47.51 -12.81 -5.71
C ARG A 16 -46.76 -12.43 -6.98
N LEU A 17 -45.50 -12.02 -6.81
CA LEU A 17 -44.56 -12.06 -7.92
C LEU A 17 -44.32 -13.53 -8.24
N ALA A 18 -44.53 -13.89 -9.51
CA ALA A 18 -44.41 -15.26 -9.97
C ALA A 18 -42.97 -15.78 -9.75
N PRO A 19 -42.79 -17.06 -9.36
CA PRO A 19 -41.50 -17.60 -8.92
C PRO A 19 -40.37 -17.53 -9.98
N TRP A 20 -40.71 -17.37 -11.25
CA TRP A 20 -39.76 -17.18 -12.34
C TRP A 20 -39.13 -15.77 -12.35
N MET A 21 -39.86 -14.74 -11.89
CA MET A 21 -39.34 -13.37 -11.77
C MET A 21 -38.31 -13.26 -10.64
N VAL A 22 -38.50 -14.00 -9.53
CA VAL A 22 -37.54 -14.05 -8.41
C VAL A 22 -36.21 -14.70 -8.84
N ARG A 23 -36.26 -15.74 -9.69
CA ARG A 23 -35.06 -16.41 -10.20
C ARG A 23 -34.26 -15.54 -11.16
N LEU A 24 -34.93 -14.77 -12.03
CA LEU A 24 -34.26 -13.82 -12.92
C LEU A 24 -33.59 -12.68 -12.14
N ILE A 25 -34.26 -12.15 -11.12
CA ILE A 25 -33.69 -11.11 -10.25
C ILE A 25 -32.48 -11.65 -9.48
N ALA A 26 -32.53 -12.88 -8.96
CA ALA A 26 -31.41 -13.51 -8.26
C ALA A 26 -30.19 -13.76 -9.17
N LEU A 27 -30.41 -14.15 -10.43
CA LEU A 27 -29.34 -14.32 -11.42
C LEU A 27 -28.70 -12.97 -11.80
N VAL A 28 -29.51 -11.93 -12.00
CA VAL A 28 -29.01 -10.60 -12.35
C VAL A 28 -28.27 -9.95 -11.17
N LEU A 29 -28.77 -10.10 -9.93
CA LEU A 29 -28.03 -9.67 -8.73
C LEU A 29 -26.74 -10.48 -8.52
N GLY A 30 -26.77 -11.80 -8.74
CA GLY A 30 -25.58 -12.63 -8.63
C GLY A 30 -24.50 -12.29 -9.66
N CYS A 31 -24.90 -11.94 -10.89
CA CYS A 31 -23.96 -11.51 -11.93
C CYS A 31 -23.41 -10.10 -11.69
N SER A 32 -24.19 -9.15 -11.14
CA SER A 32 -23.71 -7.81 -10.84
C SER A 32 -22.80 -7.75 -9.59
N LEU A 33 -22.96 -8.66 -8.64
CA LEU A 33 -22.08 -8.79 -7.47
C LEU A 33 -20.67 -9.30 -7.78
N ASN A 34 -20.45 -9.96 -8.93
CA ASN A 34 -19.13 -10.47 -9.33
C ASN A 34 -18.23 -9.43 -10.01
N TRP A 35 -18.78 -8.31 -10.49
CA TRP A 35 -17.96 -7.25 -11.11
C TRP A 35 -17.30 -6.30 -10.10
N ALA A 36 -17.71 -6.34 -8.84
CA ALA A 36 -17.13 -5.52 -7.77
C ALA A 36 -15.88 -6.13 -7.13
N ILE A 37 -15.48 -7.33 -7.57
CA ILE A 37 -14.26 -8.00 -7.13
C ILE A 37 -13.30 -8.05 -8.32
N CYS A 38 -12.91 -6.88 -8.84
CA CYS A 38 -11.62 -6.80 -9.49
C CYS A 38 -10.60 -6.85 -8.35
N PRO A 39 -9.82 -7.94 -8.17
CA PRO A 39 -8.59 -7.80 -7.42
C PRO A 39 -7.80 -6.71 -8.14
N ASP A 40 -7.46 -5.64 -7.43
CA ASP A 40 -6.43 -4.71 -7.91
C ASP A 40 -5.28 -5.59 -8.39
N SER A 41 -4.98 -5.53 -9.68
CA SER A 41 -3.94 -6.35 -10.29
C SER A 41 -2.69 -6.12 -9.44
N ALA A 42 -2.20 -7.18 -8.77
CA ALA A 42 -1.03 -7.08 -7.93
C ALA A 42 0.07 -6.43 -8.77
N LEU A 43 0.45 -5.20 -8.42
CA LEU A 43 1.54 -4.51 -9.09
C LEU A 43 2.74 -5.45 -9.03
N ALA A 44 3.28 -5.82 -10.19
CA ALA A 44 4.46 -6.67 -10.24
C ALA A 44 5.59 -5.94 -9.50
N THR A 45 6.05 -6.53 -8.40
CA THR A 45 7.08 -5.93 -7.54
C THR A 45 8.45 -6.14 -8.19
N THR A 46 9.09 -5.07 -8.68
CA THR A 46 10.42 -5.13 -9.30
C THR A 46 11.50 -4.76 -8.30
N TRP A 47 12.12 -5.78 -7.69
CA TRP A 47 13.20 -5.62 -6.73
C TRP A 47 14.54 -5.38 -7.39
N TYR A 48 15.23 -4.31 -6.99
CA TYR A 48 16.55 -3.93 -7.50
C TYR A 48 17.61 -3.88 -6.40
N PRO A 49 18.76 -4.56 -6.56
CA PRO A 49 19.85 -4.50 -5.58
C PRO A 49 20.53 -3.13 -5.62
N VAL A 50 20.62 -2.47 -4.48
CA VAL A 50 21.25 -1.13 -4.36
C VAL A 50 22.59 -1.16 -3.62
N ALA A 51 22.80 -2.12 -2.73
CA ALA A 51 24.05 -2.28 -2.02
C ALA A 51 24.28 -3.70 -1.50
N GLU A 52 25.56 -4.03 -1.32
CA GLU A 52 26.01 -5.25 -0.69
C GLU A 52 27.26 -4.95 0.16
N THR A 53 27.32 -5.49 1.38
CA THR A 53 28.51 -5.41 2.23
C THR A 53 29.39 -6.65 2.06
N ALA A 54 30.69 -6.48 2.30
CA ALA A 54 31.65 -7.60 2.25
C ALA A 54 31.31 -8.71 3.26
N GLN A 55 30.59 -8.39 4.34
CA GLN A 55 30.12 -9.35 5.34
C GLN A 55 28.85 -10.11 4.89
N GLY A 56 28.32 -9.87 3.69
CA GLY A 56 27.19 -10.63 3.14
C GLY A 56 25.81 -10.08 3.52
N GLN A 57 25.73 -8.79 3.79
CA GLN A 57 24.45 -8.09 3.91
C GLN A 57 24.08 -7.46 2.56
N GLN A 58 22.81 -7.49 2.17
CA GLN A 58 22.36 -6.94 0.88
C GLN A 58 21.10 -6.11 1.07
N GLN A 59 21.01 -4.99 0.35
CA GLN A 59 19.85 -4.10 0.35
C GLN A 59 19.21 -4.04 -1.03
N PHE A 60 17.88 -4.11 -1.06
CA PHE A 60 17.07 -4.04 -2.27
C PHE A 60 15.96 -3.01 -2.11
N VAL A 61 15.55 -2.44 -3.23
CA VAL A 61 14.43 -1.49 -3.33
C VAL A 61 13.41 -2.00 -4.34
N ASP A 62 12.13 -1.87 -4.03
CA ASP A 62 11.06 -2.12 -5.01
C ASP A 62 10.87 -0.87 -5.86
N ILE A 63 11.30 -0.93 -7.11
CA ILE A 63 11.27 0.20 -8.04
C ILE A 63 9.84 0.71 -8.23
N ASP A 64 8.87 -0.20 -8.25
CA ASP A 64 7.47 0.12 -8.54
C ASP A 64 6.77 0.79 -7.35
N SER A 65 7.30 0.60 -6.14
CA SER A 65 6.82 1.27 -4.93
C SER A 65 7.33 2.70 -4.73
N ILE A 66 8.31 3.16 -5.54
CA ILE A 66 8.92 4.48 -5.36
C ILE A 66 7.88 5.58 -5.62
N LYS A 67 7.44 6.20 -4.55
CA LYS A 67 6.42 7.24 -4.54
C LYS A 67 7.01 8.56 -4.03
N PRO A 68 7.06 9.62 -4.86
CA PRO A 68 7.40 10.94 -4.35
C PRO A 68 6.34 11.39 -3.35
N LEU A 69 6.80 12.01 -2.27
CA LEU A 69 5.98 12.71 -1.28
C LEU A 69 6.20 14.22 -1.43
N ASP A 70 5.64 15.01 -0.51
CA ASP A 70 5.84 16.46 -0.49
C ASP A 70 7.28 16.83 -0.10
N TRP A 71 7.72 18.02 -0.53
CA TRP A 71 8.97 18.67 -0.08
C TRP A 71 10.25 17.82 -0.16
N GLY A 72 10.47 17.14 -1.28
CA GLY A 72 11.73 16.39 -1.50
C GLY A 72 11.80 15.09 -0.70
N HIS A 73 10.67 14.61 -0.20
CA HIS A 73 10.58 13.31 0.45
C HIS A 73 10.18 12.22 -0.54
N VAL A 74 10.58 10.99 -0.26
CA VAL A 74 10.21 9.80 -1.07
C VAL A 74 9.86 8.65 -0.15
N ARG A 75 8.85 7.87 -0.51
CA ARG A 75 8.53 6.60 0.12
C ARG A 75 8.87 5.45 -0.82
N VAL A 76 9.45 4.39 -0.28
CA VAL A 76 9.84 3.20 -1.05
C VAL A 76 9.76 1.96 -0.17
N GLY A 77 9.25 0.88 -0.74
CA GLY A 77 9.37 -0.47 -0.18
C GLY A 77 10.80 -0.97 -0.40
N SER A 78 11.40 -1.50 0.65
CA SER A 78 12.76 -2.02 0.61
C SER A 78 12.83 -3.32 1.39
N TYR A 79 13.82 -4.16 1.08
CA TYR A 79 14.14 -5.27 1.95
C TYR A 79 15.64 -5.42 2.10
N TYR A 80 15.99 -5.94 3.25
CA TYR A 80 17.35 -6.22 3.67
C TYR A 80 17.53 -7.73 3.83
N ILE A 81 18.67 -8.28 3.41
CA ILE A 81 19.05 -9.67 3.67
C ILE A 81 20.33 -9.71 4.51
N ASP A 82 20.29 -10.39 5.66
CA ASP A 82 21.48 -10.75 6.45
C ASP A 82 21.87 -12.20 6.20
N ARG A 83 23.08 -12.45 5.69
CA ARG A 83 23.61 -13.81 5.50
C ARG A 83 24.68 -14.19 6.52
N ARG A 84 25.01 -13.32 7.47
CA ARG A 84 26.10 -13.56 8.45
C ARG A 84 25.78 -14.70 9.41
N SER A 85 24.50 -14.98 9.66
CA SER A 85 24.03 -16.01 10.60
C SER A 85 23.90 -17.42 9.99
N GLY A 86 24.35 -17.65 8.76
CA GLY A 86 24.30 -18.97 8.09
C GLY A 86 22.98 -19.30 7.40
N GLN A 87 21.83 -18.93 7.99
CA GLN A 87 20.56 -18.83 7.26
C GLN A 87 20.29 -17.38 6.85
N PRO A 88 20.01 -17.10 5.56
CA PRO A 88 19.61 -15.76 5.11
C PRO A 88 18.33 -15.32 5.80
N GLN A 89 18.37 -14.17 6.47
CA GLN A 89 17.19 -13.53 7.05
C GLN A 89 16.81 -12.34 6.20
N ARG A 90 15.57 -12.34 5.70
CA ARG A 90 14.98 -11.21 4.98
C ARG A 90 14.13 -10.40 5.94
N THR A 91 14.21 -9.08 5.81
CA THR A 91 13.38 -8.13 6.56
C THR A 91 12.89 -7.05 5.61
N ASP A 92 11.57 -6.84 5.58
CA ASP A 92 10.90 -5.91 4.68
C ASP A 92 10.49 -4.64 5.41
N TYR A 93 10.68 -3.51 4.74
CA TYR A 93 10.43 -2.17 5.27
C TYR A 93 9.65 -1.35 4.25
N LEU A 94 8.74 -0.52 4.74
CA LEU A 94 8.31 0.66 4.01
C LEU A 94 9.04 1.85 4.63
N THR A 95 9.91 2.49 3.86
CA THR A 95 10.80 3.53 4.36
C THR A 95 10.52 4.85 3.66
N GLU A 96 10.50 5.93 4.44
CA GLU A 96 10.50 7.30 3.92
C GLU A 96 11.88 7.92 4.06
N TYR A 97 12.30 8.63 3.03
CA TYR A 97 13.54 9.40 3.01
C TYR A 97 13.26 10.89 2.83
N ASP A 98 13.99 11.71 3.58
CA ASP A 98 14.18 13.14 3.34
C ASP A 98 15.48 13.31 2.54
N CYS A 99 15.34 13.54 1.23
CA CYS A 99 16.46 13.57 0.30
C CYS A 99 17.41 14.75 0.54
N ASP A 100 16.89 15.87 1.05
CA ASP A 100 17.68 17.08 1.28
C ASP A 100 18.46 17.00 2.59
N ARG A 101 17.85 16.45 3.64
CA ARG A 101 18.44 16.38 4.98
C ARG A 101 19.16 15.06 5.26
N ARG A 102 19.15 14.11 4.31
CA ARG A 102 19.72 12.76 4.42
C ARG A 102 19.24 12.01 5.67
N ARG A 103 17.92 11.94 5.82
CA ARG A 103 17.26 11.24 6.94
C ARG A 103 16.28 10.21 6.43
N PHE A 104 16.02 9.20 7.24
CA PHE A 104 15.02 8.20 6.98
C PHE A 104 14.13 7.95 8.18
N ARG A 105 12.98 7.34 7.94
CA ARG A 105 12.16 6.69 8.95
C ARG A 105 11.46 5.49 8.34
N ASP A 106 11.41 4.40 9.08
CA ASP A 106 10.63 3.23 8.67
C ASP A 106 9.18 3.48 9.09
N VAL A 107 8.26 3.55 8.14
CA VAL A 107 6.83 3.74 8.41
C VAL A 107 6.14 2.41 8.65
N GLU A 108 6.64 1.32 8.06
CA GLU A 108 6.23 -0.06 8.36
C GLU A 108 7.43 -1.00 8.36
N PHE A 109 7.38 -2.01 9.23
CA PHE A 109 8.39 -3.05 9.40
C PHE A 109 7.69 -4.41 9.40
N ASP A 110 7.84 -5.24 8.38
CA ASP A 110 7.13 -6.53 8.23
C ASP A 110 5.61 -6.44 8.47
N GLY A 111 4.99 -5.27 8.22
CA GLY A 111 3.56 -5.00 8.40
C GLY A 111 3.17 -4.14 9.62
N PRO A 112 3.78 -4.28 10.82
CA PRO A 112 3.63 -3.31 11.90
C PRO A 112 4.08 -1.88 11.56
N VAL A 113 3.43 -0.89 12.18
CA VAL A 113 3.85 0.53 12.09
C VAL A 113 5.27 0.67 12.65
N GLY A 114 6.14 1.31 11.87
CA GLY A 114 7.54 1.53 12.22
C GLY A 114 7.77 2.73 13.14
N SER A 115 8.91 3.39 12.98
CA SER A 115 9.33 4.56 13.75
C SER A 115 8.79 5.87 13.17
N ASP A 116 8.08 6.66 13.97
CA ASP A 116 7.71 8.04 13.60
C ASP A 116 8.90 9.02 13.58
N ARG A 117 10.04 8.61 14.18
CA ARG A 117 11.22 9.45 14.34
C ARG A 117 12.14 9.37 13.12
N TRP A 118 12.49 10.53 12.58
CA TRP A 118 13.55 10.70 11.59
C TRP A 118 14.93 10.41 12.19
N MET A 119 15.69 9.54 11.53
CA MET A 119 17.05 9.14 11.87
C MET A 119 18.00 9.55 10.75
N PRO A 120 19.28 9.89 11.04
CA PRO A 120 20.27 10.11 10.01
C PRO A 120 20.51 8.81 9.23
N VAL A 121 20.71 8.91 7.92
CA VAL A 121 21.03 7.75 7.07
C VAL A 121 22.48 7.30 7.27
N ASP A 122 23.39 8.25 7.43
CA ASP A 122 24.78 7.95 7.77
C ASP A 122 24.89 7.55 9.26
N PRO A 123 25.77 6.58 9.61
CA PRO A 123 26.81 5.98 8.79
C PRO A 123 26.41 4.64 8.12
N ASP A 124 25.12 4.33 7.97
CA ASP A 124 24.69 3.06 7.37
C ASP A 124 24.84 3.07 5.84
N PRO A 125 25.80 2.33 5.27
CA PRO A 125 26.04 2.35 3.83
C PRO A 125 24.89 1.69 3.03
N LEU A 126 24.16 0.74 3.62
CA LEU A 126 23.06 0.07 2.94
C LEU A 126 21.89 1.03 2.78
N ASN A 127 21.56 1.73 3.86
CA ASN A 127 20.47 2.69 3.87
C ASN A 127 20.82 3.95 3.06
N SER A 128 22.10 4.37 3.04
CA SER A 128 22.58 5.45 2.16
C SER A 128 22.37 5.13 0.69
N ALA A 129 22.72 3.92 0.26
CA ALA A 129 22.56 3.52 -1.14
C ALA A 129 21.07 3.43 -1.54
N ALA A 130 20.22 2.91 -0.65
CA ALA A 130 18.78 2.87 -0.88
C ALA A 130 18.17 4.28 -1.03
N MET A 131 18.54 5.20 -0.14
CA MET A 131 18.14 6.61 -0.23
C MET A 131 18.60 7.24 -1.54
N GLU A 132 19.89 7.10 -1.89
CA GLU A 132 20.47 7.70 -3.10
C GLU A 132 19.74 7.22 -4.36
N TYR A 133 19.46 5.92 -4.45
CA TYR A 133 18.69 5.37 -5.55
C TYR A 133 17.26 5.95 -5.60
N ALA A 134 16.52 5.88 -4.48
CA ALA A 134 15.13 6.35 -4.44
C ALA A 134 15.00 7.85 -4.74
N CYS A 135 15.89 8.66 -4.16
CA CYS A 135 15.94 10.10 -4.38
C CYS A 135 16.31 10.47 -5.83
N ALA A 136 17.23 9.73 -6.46
CA ALA A 136 17.56 9.93 -7.87
C ALA A 136 16.36 9.61 -8.79
N MET A 137 15.59 8.56 -8.48
CA MET A 137 14.41 8.18 -9.28
C MET A 137 13.31 9.24 -9.28
N ILE A 138 13.10 9.95 -8.16
CA ILE A 138 12.13 11.07 -8.13
C ILE A 138 12.70 12.34 -8.77
N GLY A 139 14.01 12.55 -8.71
CA GLY A 139 14.69 13.65 -9.42
C GLY A 139 14.57 13.54 -10.94
N GLN A 140 14.66 12.32 -11.48
CA GLN A 140 14.43 12.05 -12.91
C GLN A 140 12.96 12.17 -13.33
N LYS A 141 12.01 11.91 -12.41
CA LYS A 141 10.57 12.07 -12.67
C LYS A 141 10.11 13.54 -12.62
N LYS A 142 10.91 14.47 -12.08
CA LYS A 142 10.57 15.90 -12.07
C LYS A 142 10.73 16.44 -13.51
N PRO A 143 9.65 16.89 -14.19
CA PRO A 143 9.78 17.48 -15.51
C PRO A 143 10.70 18.71 -15.43
N ALA A 144 11.63 18.81 -16.37
CA ALA A 144 12.53 19.94 -16.50
C ALA A 144 11.72 21.22 -16.82
N GLY A 145 11.27 21.92 -15.78
CA GLY A 145 10.58 23.20 -15.98
C GLY A 145 9.51 23.50 -14.94
N VAL A 146 9.91 23.79 -13.71
CA VAL A 146 9.28 24.85 -12.90
C VAL A 146 10.38 25.39 -11.97
N GLY A 147 11.20 26.27 -12.52
CA GLY A 147 11.89 27.29 -11.74
C GLY A 147 11.11 28.58 -11.96
N SER A 148 10.51 29.10 -10.90
CA SER A 148 10.00 30.46 -10.82
C SER A 148 10.88 31.24 -9.85
#